data_AF-A0A7S0P5N0-F1
#
_entry.id   AF-A0A7S0P5N0-F1
#
_cell.length_a   1.000
_cell.length_b   1.000
_cell.length_c   1.000
_cell.angle_alpha   90.00
_cell.angle_beta   90.00
_cell.angle_gamma   90.00
#
_symmetry.space_group_name_H-M   'P 1'
#
loop_
_entity.id
_entity.type
_entity.pdbx_description
1 polymer ?
#
loop_
_entity_poly.entity_id
_entity_poly.type
_entity_poly.pdbx_seq_one_letter_code
_entity_poly.pdbx_strand_id
1 'polypeptide(L)'
;QVREVMEADSMCLFNHRFAHGSAYMSKRSGYGVRIQCRKQCAATFGCNAFMHNAYGECYMLAATADELIEPDDPKHATVSCVVRRPPTPADFSRALDAPERIATPAGQAEIRVATQVLQNTPAGAGAPLPIDVYVCNLAASTGRLERVRRQLARAGISVWSRVPAVYGHDLRVHGLAQLGLVAPGQHPRNVGAAISHMQIWSAIARRNATGRPALILEDDVVLHAGFWPKLARLWESCSRMDYDLCSLTFYTHTTDRRCIKRVAHGLVRLQCPEGLNAGSPAHLVSPRGAHRALEQVIPLRRTKDLQLGEGSVHLRWFTLPPEKASSIVSHDWSARSVRAFGIGHPLPPRASRRLSEAASVSLAASLQGTPGALPPINQTLFNLLTSPSMELSEAQRLPTHKWLQMQPPNAPVAMAEGRLLGRL
;
A
#
# COMPACT_ATOMS: atom_id res chain seq x y z
N GLN A 1 -39.73 19.94 -10.00
CA GLN A 1 -38.26 20.04 -10.02
C GLN A 1 -37.69 18.68 -9.62
N VAL A 2 -36.71 18.16 -10.35
CA VAL A 2 -35.98 16.96 -9.93
C VAL A 2 -35.15 17.34 -8.71
N ARG A 3 -35.31 16.63 -7.59
CA ARG A 3 -34.49 16.84 -6.39
C ARG A 3 -33.38 15.80 -6.36
N GLU A 4 -32.24 16.17 -6.93
CA GLU A 4 -31.00 15.43 -6.76
C GLU A 4 -30.50 15.58 -5.31
N VAL A 5 -30.12 14.46 -4.70
CA VAL A 5 -29.41 14.44 -3.42
C VAL A 5 -28.24 13.48 -3.53
N MET A 6 -27.02 13.99 -3.31
CA MET A 6 -25.85 13.15 -3.14
C MET A 6 -25.79 12.62 -1.71
N GLU A 7 -25.84 11.30 -1.55
CA GLU A 7 -25.75 10.62 -0.27
C GLU A 7 -24.52 9.72 -0.23
N ALA A 8 -23.42 10.28 0.31
CA ALA A 8 -22.09 9.67 0.45
C ALA A 8 -21.47 9.15 -0.86
N ASP A 9 -21.83 7.93 -1.26
CA ASP A 9 -21.33 7.17 -2.41
C ASP A 9 -22.41 6.92 -3.49
N SER A 10 -23.61 7.45 -3.28
CA SER A 10 -24.76 7.30 -4.17
C SER A 10 -25.37 8.64 -4.60
N MET A 11 -25.83 8.71 -5.86
CA MET A 11 -26.61 9.81 -6.41
C MET A 11 -28.08 9.39 -6.42
N CYS A 12 -28.93 10.10 -5.69
CA CYS A 12 -30.33 9.73 -5.48
C CYS A 12 -31.30 10.74 -6.09
N LEU A 13 -32.31 10.24 -6.80
CA LEU A 13 -33.45 10.98 -7.36
C LEU A 13 -34.74 10.61 -6.64
N PHE A 14 -35.56 11.60 -6.30
CA PHE A 14 -36.86 11.43 -5.61
C PHE A 14 -38.02 11.46 -6.60
N ASN A 15 -39.04 10.63 -6.37
CA ASN A 15 -40.18 10.36 -7.25
C ASN A 15 -39.73 9.93 -8.65
N HIS A 16 -38.79 9.00 -8.68
CA HIS A 16 -38.08 8.54 -9.86
C HIS A 16 -37.76 7.04 -9.72
N ARG A 17 -37.97 6.28 -10.79
CA ARG A 17 -37.75 4.82 -10.87
C ARG A 17 -36.84 4.48 -12.04
N PHE A 18 -36.10 3.39 -11.97
CA PHE A 18 -35.38 2.88 -13.13
C PHE A 18 -36.38 2.33 -14.16
N ALA A 19 -36.14 2.60 -15.45
CA ALA A 19 -37.01 2.15 -16.54
C ALA A 19 -37.20 0.62 -16.55
N HIS A 20 -38.36 0.19 -17.05
CA HIS A 20 -38.69 -1.24 -17.21
C HIS A 20 -37.72 -1.89 -18.22
N GLY A 21 -36.77 -2.68 -17.71
CA GLY A 21 -35.71 -3.31 -18.50
C GLY A 21 -34.37 -3.39 -17.76
N SER A 22 -34.16 -2.55 -16.74
CA SER A 22 -33.03 -2.64 -15.81
C SER A 22 -32.90 -4.04 -15.19
N ALA A 23 -31.68 -4.56 -15.11
CA ALA A 23 -31.42 -5.94 -14.71
C ALA A 23 -31.78 -6.19 -13.23
N TYR A 24 -32.96 -6.77 -13.03
CA TYR A 24 -33.57 -6.90 -11.71
C TYR A 24 -32.91 -8.02 -10.89
N MET A 25 -32.10 -7.66 -9.89
CA MET A 25 -31.35 -8.65 -9.11
C MET A 25 -32.20 -9.30 -8.03
N SER A 26 -32.92 -8.51 -7.24
CA SER A 26 -33.89 -9.01 -6.26
C SER A 26 -34.77 -7.91 -5.67
N LYS A 27 -35.97 -8.30 -5.24
CA LYS A 27 -36.87 -7.51 -4.39
C LYS A 27 -36.76 -8.01 -2.96
N ARG A 28 -36.73 -7.11 -1.97
CA ARG A 28 -36.87 -7.45 -0.56
C ARG A 28 -37.80 -6.46 0.14
N SER A 29 -38.79 -6.99 0.85
CA SER A 29 -39.64 -6.23 1.78
C SER A 29 -39.01 -6.16 3.16
N GLY A 30 -39.45 -5.21 3.99
CA GLY A 30 -39.04 -5.10 5.41
C GLY A 30 -37.73 -4.36 5.67
N TYR A 31 -37.04 -3.84 4.64
CA TYR A 31 -35.82 -3.03 4.77
C TYR A 31 -36.17 -1.55 5.02
N GLY A 32 -37.04 -1.28 5.99
CA GLY A 32 -37.92 -0.11 6.09
C GLY A 32 -37.29 1.31 6.15
N VAL A 33 -35.99 1.45 5.93
CA VAL A 33 -35.34 2.74 5.65
C VAL A 33 -34.29 2.62 4.54
N ARG A 34 -34.20 3.65 3.68
CA ARG A 34 -33.25 3.76 2.56
C ARG A 34 -31.80 3.34 2.88
N ILE A 35 -31.32 3.65 4.09
CA ILE A 35 -29.97 3.30 4.56
C ILE A 35 -29.74 1.78 4.61
N GLN A 36 -30.76 0.99 4.97
CA GLN A 36 -30.66 -0.48 4.97
C GLN A 36 -30.59 -1.02 3.55
N CYS A 37 -31.38 -0.47 2.62
CA CYS A 37 -31.34 -0.84 1.21
C CYS A 37 -29.97 -0.56 0.57
N ARG A 38 -29.36 0.61 0.88
CA ARG A 38 -27.98 0.93 0.48
C ARG A 38 -26.95 -0.07 1.01
N LYS A 39 -27.02 -0.40 2.32
CA LYS A 39 -26.12 -1.40 2.94
C LYS A 39 -26.25 -2.77 2.28
N GLN A 40 -27.48 -3.17 1.94
CA GLN A 40 -27.73 -4.44 1.27
C GLN A 40 -27.17 -4.46 -0.16
N CYS A 41 -27.33 -3.37 -0.93
CA CYS A 41 -26.72 -3.24 -2.26
C CYS A 41 -25.19 -3.29 -2.18
N ALA A 42 -24.57 -2.56 -1.25
CA ALA A 42 -23.11 -2.59 -1.04
C ALA A 42 -22.58 -3.98 -0.61
N ALA A 43 -23.42 -4.85 -0.05
CA ALA A 43 -23.09 -6.23 0.30
C ALA A 43 -23.45 -7.26 -0.81
N THR A 44 -24.14 -6.83 -1.87
CA THR A 44 -24.59 -7.70 -2.98
C THR A 44 -23.68 -7.49 -4.18
N PHE A 45 -22.88 -8.51 -4.51
CA PHE A 45 -21.99 -8.49 -5.67
C PHE A 45 -22.75 -8.16 -6.96
N GLY A 46 -22.26 -7.17 -7.72
CA GLY A 46 -22.90 -6.69 -8.94
C GLY A 46 -23.96 -5.59 -8.74
N CYS A 47 -24.44 -5.34 -7.52
CA CYS A 47 -25.38 -4.25 -7.25
C CYS A 47 -24.67 -2.90 -7.32
N ASN A 48 -25.16 -2.03 -8.18
CA ASN A 48 -24.69 -0.65 -8.35
C ASN A 48 -25.86 0.35 -8.47
N ALA A 49 -27.10 -0.10 -8.31
CA ALA A 49 -28.23 0.77 -8.08
C ALA A 49 -29.21 0.11 -7.10
N PHE A 50 -29.90 0.94 -6.34
CA PHE A 50 -31.02 0.48 -5.53
C PHE A 50 -32.16 1.49 -5.58
N MET A 51 -33.38 0.99 -5.41
CA MET A 51 -34.58 1.82 -5.32
C MET A 51 -35.35 1.46 -4.05
N HIS A 52 -35.84 2.48 -3.35
CA HIS A 52 -36.57 2.36 -2.09
C HIS A 52 -37.84 3.22 -2.13
N ASN A 53 -39.00 2.68 -1.76
CA ASN A 53 -40.29 3.39 -1.79
C ASN A 53 -40.91 3.57 -0.39
N ALA A 54 -42.03 4.29 -0.32
CA ALA A 54 -42.80 4.54 0.91
C ALA A 54 -43.28 3.26 1.60
N TYR A 55 -43.41 2.15 0.87
CA TYR A 55 -43.88 0.86 1.39
C TYR A 55 -42.75 0.03 2.06
N GLY A 56 -41.54 0.60 2.17
CA GLY A 56 -40.39 -0.09 2.79
C GLY A 56 -39.83 -1.23 1.92
N GLU A 57 -40.13 -1.21 0.63
CA GLU A 57 -39.62 -2.18 -0.33
C GLU A 57 -38.27 -1.72 -0.87
N CYS A 58 -37.30 -2.63 -0.89
CA CYS A 58 -35.97 -2.43 -1.43
C CYS A 58 -35.79 -3.26 -2.72
N TYR A 59 -35.35 -2.58 -3.76
CA TYR A 59 -35.14 -3.12 -5.10
C TYR A 59 -33.64 -3.01 -5.40
N MET A 60 -32.97 -4.12 -5.67
CA MET A 60 -31.54 -4.14 -6.02
C MET A 60 -31.34 -4.39 -7.50
N LEU A 61 -30.47 -3.60 -8.12
CA LEU A 61 -30.35 -3.44 -9.55
C LEU A 61 -28.88 -3.45 -9.97
N ALA A 62 -28.61 -4.10 -11.11
CA ALA A 62 -27.38 -3.94 -11.85
C ALA A 62 -27.64 -2.95 -13.00
N ALA A 63 -27.71 -1.66 -12.68
CA ALA A 63 -28.04 -0.58 -13.62
C ALA A 63 -26.81 0.27 -13.95
N THR A 64 -26.61 0.59 -15.22
CA THR A 64 -25.64 1.60 -15.65
C THR A 64 -26.08 3.01 -15.24
N ALA A 65 -25.15 3.97 -15.15
CA ALA A 65 -25.51 5.36 -14.86
C ALA A 65 -26.31 6.02 -16.01
N ASP A 66 -26.30 5.39 -17.18
CA ASP A 66 -26.97 5.82 -18.41
C ASP A 66 -28.36 5.17 -18.59
N GLU A 67 -28.76 4.26 -17.68
CA GLU A 67 -30.11 3.71 -17.68
C GLU A 67 -31.12 4.78 -17.26
N LEU A 68 -32.08 5.03 -18.16
CA LEU A 68 -33.10 6.07 -18.00
C LEU A 68 -33.85 5.89 -16.67
N ILE A 69 -33.79 6.94 -15.86
CA ILE A 69 -34.59 7.05 -14.64
C ILE A 69 -35.84 7.85 -15.00
N GLU A 70 -36.97 7.16 -15.05
CA GLU A 70 -38.28 7.73 -15.37
C GLU A 70 -38.90 8.39 -14.13
N PRO A 71 -39.71 9.45 -14.29
CA PRO A 71 -40.58 9.93 -13.22
C PRO A 71 -41.49 8.80 -12.71
N ASP A 72 -41.64 8.71 -11.40
CA ASP A 72 -42.56 7.77 -10.74
C ASP A 72 -43.70 8.51 -10.04
N ASP A 73 -44.80 7.82 -9.77
CA ASP A 73 -45.95 8.42 -9.10
C ASP A 73 -45.55 8.91 -7.69
N PRO A 74 -45.73 10.21 -7.37
CA PRO A 74 -45.36 10.76 -6.06
C PRO A 74 -45.94 10.01 -4.85
N LYS A 75 -47.07 9.30 -5.00
CA LYS A 75 -47.65 8.47 -3.91
C LYS A 75 -46.74 7.33 -3.46
N HIS A 76 -45.80 6.91 -4.30
CA HIS A 76 -44.82 5.87 -3.98
C HIS A 76 -43.60 6.42 -3.24
N ALA A 77 -43.39 7.75 -3.25
CA ALA A 77 -42.21 8.44 -2.68
C ALA A 77 -40.87 7.76 -3.04
N THR A 78 -40.78 7.22 -4.25
CA THR A 78 -39.69 6.37 -4.69
C THR A 78 -38.38 7.13 -4.76
N VAL A 79 -37.33 6.60 -4.13
CA VAL A 79 -35.98 7.12 -4.21
C VAL A 79 -35.11 6.12 -4.95
N SER A 80 -34.73 6.46 -6.17
CA SER A 80 -33.78 5.70 -6.99
C SER A 80 -32.38 6.24 -6.77
N CYS A 81 -31.46 5.40 -6.34
CA CYS A 81 -30.08 5.74 -6.03
C CYS A 81 -29.12 4.91 -6.89
N VAL A 82 -28.35 5.57 -7.76
CA VAL A 82 -27.20 4.95 -8.41
C VAL A 82 -26.06 4.96 -7.41
N VAL A 83 -25.63 3.78 -6.96
CA VAL A 83 -24.40 3.59 -6.19
C VAL A 83 -23.25 3.65 -7.19
N ARG A 84 -22.25 4.48 -6.94
CA ARG A 84 -21.03 4.41 -7.76
C ARG A 84 -20.43 3.01 -7.63
N ARG A 85 -20.53 2.21 -8.70
CA ARG A 85 -20.02 0.83 -8.69
C ARG A 85 -18.57 0.85 -8.17
N PRO A 86 -18.19 -0.07 -7.25
CA PRO A 86 -16.82 -0.11 -6.76
C PRO A 86 -15.84 -0.12 -7.95
N PRO A 87 -14.80 0.72 -7.93
CA PRO A 87 -13.86 0.74 -9.04
C PRO A 87 -13.21 -0.63 -9.19
N THR A 88 -13.14 -1.10 -10.42
CA THR A 88 -12.52 -2.37 -10.79
C THR A 88 -11.03 -2.18 -11.10
N PRO A 89 -10.24 -3.27 -11.17
CA PRO A 89 -8.88 -3.21 -11.74
C PRO A 89 -8.82 -2.57 -13.15
N ALA A 90 -9.89 -2.67 -13.93
CA ALA A 90 -10.00 -2.02 -15.24
C ALA A 90 -10.25 -0.50 -15.14
N ASP A 91 -11.02 -0.03 -14.16
CA ASP A 91 -11.20 1.41 -13.91
C ASP A 91 -9.90 2.06 -13.44
N PHE A 92 -9.17 1.39 -12.56
CA PHE A 92 -7.85 1.82 -12.13
C PHE A 92 -6.86 1.85 -13.30
N SER A 93 -6.87 0.82 -14.16
CA SER A 93 -6.00 0.80 -15.36
C SER A 93 -6.32 1.96 -16.30
N ARG A 94 -7.60 2.23 -16.60
CA ARG A 94 -8.02 3.42 -17.37
C ARG A 94 -7.59 4.74 -16.74
N ALA A 95 -7.57 4.84 -15.41
CA ALA A 95 -7.09 6.03 -14.71
C ALA A 95 -5.56 6.21 -14.80
N LEU A 96 -4.79 5.12 -14.89
CA LEU A 96 -3.36 5.19 -15.18
C LEU A 96 -3.07 5.56 -16.64
N ASP A 97 -3.94 5.13 -17.57
CA ASP A 97 -3.84 5.47 -18.99
C ASP A 97 -4.22 6.95 -19.26
N ALA A 98 -4.97 7.59 -18.35
CA ALA A 98 -5.38 9.01 -18.35
C ALA A 98 -4.80 9.79 -17.14
N PRO A 99 -3.46 9.86 -16.99
CA PRO A 99 -2.81 10.30 -15.75
C PRO A 99 -3.04 11.78 -15.42
N GLU A 100 -3.41 12.60 -16.40
CA GLU A 100 -3.74 14.03 -16.22
C GLU A 100 -4.93 14.26 -15.28
N ARG A 101 -5.78 13.26 -15.10
CA ARG A 101 -6.91 13.30 -14.16
C ARG A 101 -6.46 13.08 -12.71
N ILE A 102 -5.33 12.41 -12.48
CA ILE A 102 -4.93 11.89 -11.16
C ILE A 102 -3.58 12.40 -10.63
N ALA A 103 -2.76 13.06 -11.47
CA ALA A 103 -1.41 13.50 -11.10
C ALA A 103 -1.05 14.91 -11.61
N THR A 104 -0.06 15.54 -10.97
CA THR A 104 0.67 16.71 -11.49
C THR A 104 1.47 16.33 -12.75
N PRO A 105 1.96 17.29 -13.56
CA PRO A 105 2.79 16.97 -14.73
C PRO A 105 4.01 16.09 -14.41
N ALA A 106 4.63 16.26 -13.24
CA ALA A 106 5.72 15.39 -12.76
C ALA A 106 5.23 13.96 -12.53
N GLY A 107 4.15 13.77 -11.76
CA GLY A 107 3.57 12.44 -11.52
C GLY A 107 3.02 11.77 -12.80
N GLN A 108 2.54 12.55 -13.78
CA GLN A 108 2.13 12.05 -15.09
C GLN A 108 3.30 11.44 -15.87
N ALA A 109 4.48 12.08 -15.85
CA ALA A 109 5.67 11.55 -16.49
C ALA A 109 6.09 10.21 -15.87
N GLU A 110 6.15 10.13 -14.54
CA GLU A 110 6.47 8.88 -13.83
C GLU A 110 5.48 7.75 -14.14
N ILE A 111 4.17 8.04 -14.14
CA ILE A 111 3.13 7.05 -14.48
C ILE A 111 3.29 6.54 -15.91
N ARG A 112 3.54 7.43 -16.89
CA ARG A 112 3.74 7.04 -18.30
C ARG A 112 4.98 6.19 -18.49
N VAL A 113 6.12 6.57 -17.90
CA VAL A 113 7.37 5.78 -17.99
C VAL A 113 7.20 4.42 -17.33
N ALA A 114 6.52 4.34 -16.18
CA ALA A 114 6.19 3.06 -15.53
C ALA A 114 5.34 2.15 -16.42
N THR A 115 4.26 2.67 -17.01
CA THR A 115 3.42 1.91 -17.95
C THR A 115 4.22 1.42 -19.17
N GLN A 116 5.06 2.28 -19.76
CA GLN A 116 5.89 1.93 -20.91
C GLN A 116 6.94 0.85 -20.58
N VAL A 117 7.64 0.94 -19.44
CA VAL A 117 8.59 -0.11 -19.00
C VAL A 117 7.87 -1.45 -18.82
N LEU A 118 6.69 -1.43 -18.19
CA LEU A 118 5.91 -2.64 -17.90
C LEU A 118 5.33 -3.31 -19.15
N GLN A 119 5.04 -2.54 -20.20
CA GLN A 119 4.67 -3.02 -21.54
C GLN A 119 5.86 -3.58 -22.32
N ASN A 120 7.03 -2.93 -22.20
CA ASN A 120 8.22 -3.26 -23.00
C ASN A 120 9.20 -4.23 -22.33
N THR A 121 8.97 -4.65 -21.08
CA THR A 121 9.83 -5.62 -20.39
C THR A 121 9.84 -6.95 -21.17
N PRO A 122 10.98 -7.36 -21.78
CA PRO A 122 11.04 -8.63 -22.48
C PRO A 122 10.86 -9.76 -21.49
N ALA A 123 10.07 -10.78 -21.83
CA ALA A 123 9.88 -11.96 -20.99
C ALA A 123 11.26 -12.59 -20.72
N GLY A 124 11.66 -12.65 -19.44
CA GLY A 124 13.08 -12.75 -19.07
C GLY A 124 13.83 -13.94 -19.68
N ALA A 125 14.58 -13.68 -20.76
CA ALA A 125 15.48 -14.66 -21.38
C ALA A 125 16.76 -14.78 -20.55
N GLY A 126 17.17 -16.03 -20.24
CA GLY A 126 18.46 -16.32 -19.58
C GLY A 126 18.47 -16.29 -18.04
N ALA A 127 17.36 -16.01 -17.36
CA ALA A 127 17.29 -16.14 -15.89
C ALA A 127 17.11 -17.62 -15.47
N PRO A 128 17.80 -18.12 -14.42
CA PRO A 128 17.63 -19.51 -13.94
C PRO A 128 16.24 -19.84 -13.38
N LEU A 129 15.43 -18.83 -13.10
CA LEU A 129 14.04 -18.96 -12.63
C LEU A 129 13.11 -18.30 -13.65
N PRO A 130 11.95 -18.91 -13.96
CA PRO A 130 10.99 -18.37 -14.93
C PRO A 130 10.13 -17.23 -14.35
N ILE A 131 10.76 -16.33 -13.59
CA ILE A 131 10.15 -15.14 -12.98
C ILE A 131 10.65 -13.87 -13.65
N ASP A 132 9.84 -12.81 -13.62
CA ASP A 132 10.30 -11.45 -13.91
C ASP A 132 10.81 -10.78 -12.62
N VAL A 133 11.64 -9.74 -12.73
CA VAL A 133 12.13 -8.97 -11.58
C VAL A 133 11.88 -7.48 -11.80
N TYR A 134 11.09 -6.87 -10.91
CA TYR A 134 10.78 -5.44 -10.92
C TYR A 134 11.35 -4.75 -9.69
N VAL A 135 12.01 -3.60 -9.89
CA VAL A 135 12.47 -2.72 -8.81
C VAL A 135 11.67 -1.41 -8.85
N CYS A 136 10.82 -1.23 -7.84
CA CYS A 136 10.06 -0.01 -7.58
C CYS A 136 10.98 1.05 -6.94
N ASN A 137 11.24 2.16 -7.63
CA ASN A 137 12.21 3.18 -7.21
C ASN A 137 11.77 4.59 -7.61
N LEU A 138 11.80 5.55 -6.67
CA LEU A 138 11.54 6.96 -6.99
C LEU A 138 12.60 7.51 -7.94
N ALA A 139 12.22 8.33 -8.92
CA ALA A 139 13.14 8.90 -9.92
C ALA A 139 14.37 9.58 -9.29
N ALA A 140 14.14 10.42 -8.28
CA ALA A 140 15.18 11.15 -7.54
C ALA A 140 16.07 10.26 -6.63
N SER A 141 15.67 9.01 -6.35
CA SER A 141 16.39 8.10 -5.46
C SER A 141 17.49 7.31 -6.18
N THR A 142 18.37 8.02 -6.90
CA THR A 142 19.42 7.42 -7.75
C THR A 142 20.42 6.58 -6.97
N GLY A 143 20.87 7.04 -5.80
CA GLY A 143 21.79 6.29 -4.92
C GLY A 143 21.18 4.99 -4.37
N ARG A 144 19.86 4.97 -4.11
CA ARG A 144 19.11 3.77 -3.68
C ARG A 144 19.03 2.75 -4.82
N LEU A 145 18.68 3.21 -6.03
CA LEU A 145 18.66 2.38 -7.24
C LEU A 145 20.03 1.74 -7.52
N GLU A 146 21.10 2.53 -7.46
CA GLU A 146 22.46 2.06 -7.72
C GLU A 146 22.93 1.03 -6.67
N ARG A 147 22.55 1.21 -5.40
CA ARG A 147 22.73 0.16 -4.38
C ARG A 147 21.95 -1.12 -4.72
N VAL A 148 20.69 -1.04 -5.11
CA VAL A 148 19.91 -2.25 -5.51
C VAL A 148 20.51 -2.92 -6.75
N ARG A 149 20.95 -2.15 -7.75
CA ARG A 149 21.66 -2.66 -8.94
C ARG A 149 22.86 -3.53 -8.56
N ARG A 150 23.74 -3.04 -7.66
CA ARG A 150 24.89 -3.84 -7.18
C ARG A 150 24.47 -5.09 -6.42
N GLN A 151 23.38 -5.04 -5.66
CA GLN A 151 22.86 -6.20 -4.94
C GLN A 151 22.28 -7.27 -5.88
N LEU A 152 21.56 -6.86 -6.93
CA LEU A 152 21.06 -7.74 -7.97
C LEU A 152 22.20 -8.39 -8.77
N ALA A 153 23.20 -7.59 -9.19
CA ALA A 153 24.39 -8.11 -9.85
C ALA A 153 25.15 -9.14 -8.99
N ARG A 154 25.37 -8.85 -7.70
CA ARG A 154 25.95 -9.79 -6.73
C ARG A 154 25.12 -11.07 -6.53
N ALA A 155 23.81 -10.99 -6.74
CA ALA A 155 22.90 -12.14 -6.69
C ALA A 155 22.82 -12.93 -8.01
N GLY A 156 23.53 -12.52 -9.07
CA GLY A 156 23.46 -13.14 -10.39
C GLY A 156 22.25 -12.72 -11.23
N ILE A 157 21.59 -11.62 -10.89
CA ILE A 157 20.37 -11.13 -11.56
C ILE A 157 20.75 -10.01 -12.52
N SER A 158 21.01 -10.37 -13.79
CA SER A 158 21.35 -9.44 -14.87
C SER A 158 20.13 -8.78 -15.50
N VAL A 159 19.02 -9.52 -15.64
CA VAL A 159 17.78 -9.05 -16.28
C VAL A 159 16.76 -8.65 -15.21
N TRP A 160 16.45 -7.36 -15.15
CA TRP A 160 15.42 -6.77 -14.27
C TRP A 160 14.95 -5.43 -14.84
N SER A 161 13.74 -4.99 -14.46
CA SER A 161 13.15 -3.73 -14.90
C SER A 161 13.01 -2.75 -13.74
N ARG A 162 13.52 -1.52 -13.91
CA ARG A 162 13.22 -0.39 -13.00
C ARG A 162 11.82 0.12 -13.31
N VAL A 163 10.90 0.00 -12.36
CA VAL A 163 9.60 0.66 -12.43
C VAL A 163 9.70 1.95 -11.62
N PRO A 164 9.54 3.13 -12.24
CA PRO A 164 9.50 4.38 -11.51
C PRO A 164 8.35 4.39 -10.50
N ALA A 165 8.67 4.69 -9.26
CA ALA A 165 7.69 4.80 -8.19
C ALA A 165 7.02 6.17 -8.23
N VAL A 166 5.72 6.21 -7.98
CA VAL A 166 4.92 7.43 -7.92
C VAL A 166 5.20 8.15 -6.60
N TYR A 167 5.77 9.35 -6.68
CA TYR A 167 5.91 10.20 -5.50
C TYR A 167 4.53 10.70 -5.05
N GLY A 168 4.14 10.35 -3.84
CA GLY A 168 2.77 10.57 -3.37
C GLY A 168 2.30 12.02 -3.37
N HIS A 169 3.20 12.99 -3.23
CA HIS A 169 2.84 14.42 -3.27
C HIS A 169 2.55 14.96 -4.67
N ASP A 170 2.93 14.22 -5.72
CA ASP A 170 2.57 14.53 -7.12
C ASP A 170 1.18 14.00 -7.50
N LEU A 171 0.44 13.40 -6.56
CA LEU A 171 -0.91 12.88 -6.79
C LEU A 171 -2.00 13.86 -6.37
N ARG A 172 -3.02 13.98 -7.22
CA ARG A 172 -4.28 14.65 -6.91
C ARG A 172 -5.16 13.68 -6.11
N VAL A 173 -4.81 13.42 -4.84
CA VAL A 173 -5.50 12.45 -3.98
C VAL A 173 -7.01 12.71 -3.88
N HIS A 174 -7.44 13.98 -3.87
CA HIS A 174 -8.86 14.32 -3.92
C HIS A 174 -9.54 13.87 -5.22
N GLY A 175 -8.88 14.04 -6.38
CA GLY A 175 -9.37 13.54 -7.67
C GLY A 175 -9.43 12.01 -7.72
N LEU A 176 -8.43 11.33 -7.17
CA LEU A 176 -8.45 9.86 -6.99
C LEU A 176 -9.64 9.40 -6.10
N ALA A 177 -9.99 10.17 -5.07
CA ALA A 177 -11.16 9.90 -4.24
C ALA A 177 -12.49 10.23 -4.94
N GLN A 178 -12.55 11.28 -5.76
CA GLN A 178 -13.70 11.58 -6.63
C GLN A 178 -13.93 10.49 -7.69
N LEU A 179 -12.87 9.80 -8.15
CA LEU A 179 -12.95 8.60 -9.00
C LEU A 179 -13.25 7.32 -8.20
N GLY A 180 -13.41 7.41 -6.88
CA GLY A 180 -13.63 6.29 -5.97
C GLY A 180 -12.41 5.41 -5.72
N LEU A 181 -11.29 5.60 -6.43
CA LEU A 181 -10.10 4.72 -6.40
C LEU A 181 -9.40 4.69 -5.04
N VAL A 182 -9.59 5.73 -4.24
CA VAL A 182 -8.94 5.95 -2.93
C VAL A 182 -10.00 6.50 -1.97
N ALA A 183 -10.01 6.06 -0.72
CA ALA A 183 -10.91 6.64 0.27
C ALA A 183 -10.53 8.10 0.59
N PRO A 184 -11.50 8.97 0.94
CA PRO A 184 -11.19 10.32 1.44
C PRO A 184 -10.20 10.28 2.61
N GLY A 185 -9.30 11.27 2.66
CA GLY A 185 -8.34 11.43 3.77
C GLY A 185 -7.11 10.50 3.75
N GLN A 186 -6.91 9.66 2.73
CA GLN A 186 -5.67 8.88 2.64
C GLN A 186 -4.43 9.78 2.50
N HIS A 187 -3.38 9.47 3.26
CA HIS A 187 -2.15 10.25 3.22
C HIS A 187 -1.40 10.07 1.88
N PRO A 188 -1.00 11.15 1.17
CA PRO A 188 -0.50 11.06 -0.21
C PRO A 188 0.66 10.06 -0.41
N ARG A 189 1.61 9.98 0.53
CA ARG A 189 2.72 9.00 0.48
C ARG A 189 2.25 7.54 0.44
N ASN A 190 1.18 7.21 1.17
CA ASN A 190 0.62 5.86 1.18
C ASN A 190 -0.08 5.54 -0.14
N VAL A 191 -0.72 6.56 -0.75
CA VAL A 191 -1.33 6.45 -2.07
C VAL A 191 -0.26 6.24 -3.15
N GLY A 192 0.82 7.03 -3.15
CA GLY A 192 1.94 6.85 -4.09
C GLY A 192 2.58 5.47 -4.00
N ALA A 193 2.87 4.98 -2.78
CA ALA A 193 3.38 3.63 -2.57
C ALA A 193 2.37 2.53 -2.98
N ALA A 194 1.07 2.76 -2.83
CA ALA A 194 0.04 1.84 -3.31
C ALA A 194 -0.02 1.79 -4.84
N ILE A 195 -0.15 2.95 -5.50
CA ILE A 195 -0.24 3.06 -6.96
C ILE A 195 0.98 2.46 -7.64
N SER A 196 2.19 2.70 -7.11
CA SER A 196 3.43 2.13 -7.65
C SER A 196 3.40 0.60 -7.73
N HIS A 197 2.81 -0.06 -6.73
CA HIS A 197 2.65 -1.52 -6.74
C HIS A 197 1.47 -1.97 -7.60
N MET A 198 0.35 -1.24 -7.57
CA MET A 198 -0.82 -1.54 -8.41
C MET A 198 -0.52 -1.42 -9.91
N GLN A 199 0.37 -0.53 -10.33
CA GLN A 199 0.86 -0.45 -11.72
C GLN A 199 1.53 -1.77 -12.13
N ILE A 200 2.45 -2.27 -11.30
CA ILE A 200 3.16 -3.54 -11.54
C ILE A 200 2.18 -4.71 -11.53
N TRP A 201 1.28 -4.77 -10.56
CA TRP A 201 0.23 -5.80 -10.51
C TRP A 201 -0.70 -5.74 -11.73
N SER A 202 -1.10 -4.56 -12.20
CA SER A 202 -1.96 -4.42 -13.39
C SER A 202 -1.25 -4.91 -14.65
N ALA A 203 0.05 -4.64 -14.80
CA ALA A 203 0.84 -5.20 -15.90
C ALA A 203 0.98 -6.72 -15.82
N ILE A 204 1.20 -7.28 -14.62
CA ILE A 204 1.30 -8.73 -14.41
C ILE A 204 -0.05 -9.43 -14.66
N ALA A 205 -1.15 -8.86 -14.15
CA ALA A 205 -2.50 -9.41 -14.31
C ALA A 205 -2.94 -9.42 -15.79
N ARG A 206 -2.64 -8.35 -16.55
CA ARG A 206 -2.96 -8.25 -17.99
C ARG A 206 -2.28 -9.31 -18.87
N ARG A 207 -1.23 -9.97 -18.38
CA ARG A 207 -0.57 -11.10 -19.08
C ARG A 207 -1.32 -12.44 -18.94
N ASN A 208 -2.44 -12.46 -18.21
CA ASN A 208 -3.36 -13.61 -18.09
C ASN A 208 -2.65 -14.93 -17.68
N ALA A 209 -3.25 -16.08 -17.99
CA ALA A 209 -2.75 -17.41 -17.62
C ALA A 209 -1.37 -17.77 -18.22
N THR A 210 -0.94 -17.08 -19.28
CA THR A 210 0.38 -17.21 -19.90
C THR A 210 1.45 -16.32 -19.25
N GLY A 211 1.07 -15.47 -18.29
CA GLY A 211 1.98 -14.58 -17.59
C GLY A 211 2.97 -15.32 -16.69
N ARG A 212 4.24 -14.91 -16.74
CA ARG A 212 5.24 -15.30 -15.73
C ARG A 212 4.93 -14.58 -14.41
N PRO A 213 5.04 -15.26 -13.25
CA PRO A 213 5.06 -14.57 -11.96
C PRO A 213 6.25 -13.63 -11.84
N ALA A 214 6.18 -12.69 -10.90
CA ALA A 214 7.22 -11.70 -10.70
C ALA A 214 7.70 -11.61 -9.25
N LEU A 215 8.99 -11.29 -9.09
CA LEU A 215 9.57 -10.72 -7.88
C LEU A 215 9.46 -9.19 -7.96
N ILE A 216 8.84 -8.59 -6.95
CA ILE A 216 8.73 -7.13 -6.80
C ILE A 216 9.56 -6.71 -5.59
N LEU A 217 10.45 -5.73 -5.79
CA LEU A 217 11.35 -5.15 -4.78
C LEU A 217 11.15 -3.63 -4.67
N GLU A 218 11.09 -3.09 -3.46
CA GLU A 218 11.28 -1.65 -3.17
C GLU A 218 12.79 -1.32 -3.08
N ASP A 219 13.18 -0.07 -3.29
CA ASP A 219 14.59 0.34 -3.41
C ASP A 219 15.34 0.56 -2.07
N ASP A 220 14.71 0.23 -0.95
CA ASP A 220 15.31 0.08 0.38
C ASP A 220 15.47 -1.40 0.81
N VAL A 221 15.32 -2.38 -0.08
CA VAL A 221 15.66 -3.77 0.26
C VAL A 221 17.17 -4.01 0.35
N VAL A 222 17.56 -4.88 1.27
CA VAL A 222 18.89 -5.47 1.41
C VAL A 222 18.80 -6.95 1.06
N LEU A 223 19.49 -7.36 -0.01
CA LEU A 223 19.55 -8.75 -0.49
C LEU A 223 20.77 -9.45 0.13
N HIS A 224 20.51 -10.44 0.98
CA HIS A 224 21.54 -11.15 1.72
C HIS A 224 22.36 -12.13 0.87
N ALA A 225 23.50 -12.59 1.40
CA ALA A 225 24.33 -13.59 0.72
C ALA A 225 23.53 -14.87 0.41
N GLY A 226 23.71 -15.41 -0.79
CA GLY A 226 22.95 -16.55 -1.29
C GLY A 226 21.47 -16.25 -1.59
N PHE A 227 21.09 -14.98 -1.81
CA PHE A 227 19.73 -14.57 -2.15
C PHE A 227 19.07 -15.47 -3.22
N TRP A 228 19.71 -15.62 -4.38
CA TRP A 228 19.10 -16.32 -5.51
C TRP A 228 18.87 -17.83 -5.27
N PRO A 229 19.84 -18.60 -4.74
CA PRO A 229 19.57 -19.99 -4.30
C PRO A 229 18.49 -20.12 -3.22
N LYS A 230 18.37 -19.14 -2.31
CA LYS A 230 17.30 -19.13 -1.30
C LYS A 230 15.94 -18.83 -1.94
N LEU A 231 15.88 -17.90 -2.89
CA LEU A 231 14.69 -17.58 -3.67
C LEU A 231 14.25 -18.75 -4.56
N ALA A 232 15.18 -19.48 -5.18
CA ALA A 232 14.87 -20.64 -6.01
C ALA A 232 14.10 -21.73 -5.25
N ARG A 233 14.54 -22.05 -4.02
CA ARG A 233 13.84 -23.00 -3.13
C ARG A 233 12.48 -22.48 -2.66
N LEU A 234 12.38 -21.17 -2.39
CA LEU A 234 11.10 -20.53 -2.07
C LEU A 234 10.12 -20.61 -3.24
N TRP A 235 10.58 -20.26 -4.44
CA TRP A 235 9.85 -20.34 -5.70
C TRP A 235 9.32 -21.75 -5.97
N GLU A 236 10.17 -22.77 -5.87
CA GLU A 236 9.79 -24.18 -6.03
C GLU A 236 8.72 -24.61 -5.02
N SER A 237 8.81 -24.11 -3.79
CA SER A 237 7.81 -24.39 -2.75
C SER A 237 6.48 -23.68 -3.04
N CYS A 238 6.53 -22.46 -3.58
CA CYS A 238 5.34 -21.68 -3.95
C CYS A 238 4.64 -22.24 -5.20
N SER A 239 5.38 -22.63 -6.24
CA SER A 239 4.82 -23.16 -7.49
C SER A 239 4.02 -24.45 -7.28
N ARG A 240 4.39 -25.26 -6.28
CA ARG A 240 3.66 -26.46 -5.85
C ARG A 240 2.35 -26.20 -5.08
N MET A 241 2.12 -24.98 -4.57
CA MET A 241 0.98 -24.67 -3.68
C MET A 241 -0.06 -23.71 -4.28
N ASP A 242 0.04 -23.41 -5.58
CA ASP A 242 -0.87 -22.51 -6.32
C ASP A 242 -1.13 -21.18 -5.56
N TYR A 243 -0.07 -20.40 -5.42
CA TYR A 243 -0.04 -19.18 -4.60
C TYR A 243 -0.60 -17.93 -5.31
N ASP A 244 -1.04 -16.97 -4.51
CA ASP A 244 -1.37 -15.61 -4.98
C ASP A 244 -0.20 -14.65 -4.68
N LEU A 245 0.26 -14.60 -3.43
CA LEU A 245 1.39 -13.78 -2.97
C LEU A 245 2.35 -14.62 -2.11
N CYS A 246 3.65 -14.33 -2.17
CA CYS A 246 4.61 -14.80 -1.17
C CYS A 246 5.51 -13.66 -0.70
N SER A 247 5.44 -13.29 0.58
CA SER A 247 6.30 -12.25 1.15
C SER A 247 7.69 -12.81 1.47
N LEU A 248 8.74 -12.16 0.96
CA LEU A 248 10.13 -12.46 1.30
C LEU A 248 10.56 -11.79 2.61
N THR A 249 9.86 -10.74 3.02
CA THR A 249 10.05 -10.05 4.30
C THR A 249 8.94 -10.40 5.28
N PHE A 250 9.28 -10.41 6.57
CA PHE A 250 8.34 -10.73 7.64
C PHE A 250 8.21 -9.52 8.58
N TYR A 251 7.36 -8.54 8.20
CA TYR A 251 7.07 -7.36 9.03
C TYR A 251 5.84 -7.55 9.91
N THR A 252 5.58 -8.77 10.39
CA THR A 252 4.42 -9.02 11.24
C THR A 252 4.65 -8.39 12.62
N HIS A 253 4.19 -7.15 12.79
CA HIS A 253 3.96 -6.57 14.12
C HIS A 253 2.90 -7.35 14.90
N THR A 254 2.12 -8.22 14.24
CA THR A 254 1.33 -9.22 14.95
C THR A 254 2.25 -10.30 15.53
N THR A 255 2.24 -10.39 16.86
CA THR A 255 2.71 -11.54 17.63
C THR A 255 1.66 -12.66 17.66
N ASP A 256 0.49 -12.44 17.06
CA ASP A 256 -0.62 -13.39 17.09
C ASP A 256 -0.35 -14.60 16.18
N ARG A 257 0.07 -15.68 16.83
CA ARG A 257 0.29 -16.99 16.20
C ARG A 257 -0.99 -17.56 15.57
N ARG A 258 -2.19 -17.08 15.93
CA ARG A 258 -3.46 -17.50 15.29
C ARG A 258 -3.51 -17.11 13.80
N CYS A 259 -2.81 -16.04 13.40
CA CYS A 259 -2.68 -15.66 12.00
C CYS A 259 -1.73 -16.55 11.17
N ILE A 260 -0.97 -17.44 11.80
CA ILE A 260 0.19 -18.14 11.23
C ILE A 260 -0.15 -19.61 11.12
N LYS A 261 -0.67 -20.04 9.96
CA LYS A 261 -0.90 -21.46 9.68
C LYS A 261 0.30 -22.06 8.97
N ARG A 262 1.06 -22.94 9.64
CA ARG A 262 2.12 -23.73 8.98
C ARG A 262 1.49 -24.56 7.86
N VAL A 263 2.15 -24.60 6.70
CA VAL A 263 1.76 -25.40 5.53
C VAL A 263 2.95 -26.24 5.06
N ALA A 264 2.77 -26.98 3.97
CA ALA A 264 3.82 -27.80 3.38
C ALA A 264 5.08 -26.99 2.99
N HIS A 265 6.16 -27.71 2.70
CA HIS A 265 7.43 -27.15 2.21
C HIS A 265 8.07 -26.07 3.10
N GLY A 266 7.77 -26.09 4.40
CA GLY A 266 8.35 -25.18 5.39
C GLY A 266 7.86 -23.73 5.29
N LEU A 267 6.72 -23.52 4.62
CA LEU A 267 6.09 -22.22 4.47
C LEU A 267 5.00 -21.98 5.53
N VAL A 268 4.64 -20.72 5.69
CA VAL A 268 3.55 -20.24 6.52
C VAL A 268 2.51 -19.58 5.62
N ARG A 269 1.23 -19.92 5.79
CA ARG A 269 0.10 -19.15 5.26
C ARG A 269 -0.30 -18.08 6.27
N LEU A 270 -0.49 -16.86 5.78
CA LEU A 270 -0.96 -15.72 6.55
C LEU A 270 -2.49 -15.65 6.47
N GLN A 271 -3.16 -15.70 7.61
CA GLN A 271 -4.62 -15.64 7.73
C GLN A 271 -5.02 -14.74 8.92
N CYS A 272 -4.78 -13.43 8.82
CA CYS A 272 -5.30 -12.48 9.80
C CYS A 272 -6.63 -11.88 9.32
N PRO A 273 -7.74 -12.01 10.07
CA PRO A 273 -8.93 -11.20 9.84
C PRO A 273 -8.71 -9.73 10.23
N GLU A 274 -7.84 -9.45 11.20
CA GLU A 274 -7.69 -8.13 11.85
C GLU A 274 -6.45 -7.35 11.38
N GLY A 275 -6.29 -7.16 10.06
CA GLY A 275 -5.36 -6.17 9.52
C GLY A 275 -3.87 -6.44 9.74
N LEU A 276 -3.36 -7.50 9.10
CA LEU A 276 -1.92 -7.74 9.04
C LEU A 276 -1.19 -6.64 8.28
N ASN A 277 -0.44 -5.77 8.97
CA ASN A 277 0.60 -4.98 8.30
C ASN A 277 1.76 -5.92 7.93
N ALA A 278 1.67 -6.59 6.79
CA ALA A 278 2.66 -7.60 6.41
C ALA A 278 4.01 -7.01 5.99
N GLY A 279 4.01 -5.73 5.56
CA GLY A 279 5.11 -5.04 4.89
C GLY A 279 5.56 -5.75 3.61
N SER A 280 5.28 -5.16 2.45
CA SER A 280 5.58 -5.78 1.14
C SER A 280 6.78 -5.22 0.34
N PRO A 281 7.90 -4.76 0.95
CA PRO A 281 9.04 -4.25 0.18
C PRO A 281 9.74 -5.34 -0.63
N ALA A 282 9.55 -6.63 -0.34
CA ALA A 282 9.93 -7.71 -1.23
C ALA A 282 8.90 -8.85 -1.24
N HIS A 283 8.31 -9.14 -2.40
CA HIS A 283 7.34 -10.23 -2.54
C HIS A 283 7.34 -10.86 -3.95
N LEU A 284 7.03 -12.16 -4.02
CA LEU A 284 6.61 -12.84 -5.24
C LEU A 284 5.10 -12.68 -5.43
N VAL A 285 4.65 -12.54 -6.68
CA VAL A 285 3.23 -12.47 -7.06
C VAL A 285 2.97 -13.28 -8.33
N SER A 286 1.91 -14.08 -8.36
CA SER A 286 1.45 -14.79 -9.57
C SER A 286 0.49 -13.92 -10.40
N PRO A 287 0.25 -14.19 -11.70
CA PRO A 287 -0.73 -13.42 -12.50
C PRO A 287 -2.11 -13.32 -11.86
N ARG A 288 -2.64 -14.45 -11.37
CA ARG A 288 -3.91 -14.47 -10.61
C ARG A 288 -3.79 -13.73 -9.29
N GLY A 289 -2.66 -13.87 -8.59
CA GLY A 289 -2.40 -13.15 -7.35
C GLY A 289 -2.37 -11.64 -7.52
N ALA A 290 -1.84 -11.14 -8.64
CA ALA A 290 -1.83 -9.73 -9.00
C ALA A 290 -3.25 -9.21 -9.26
N HIS A 291 -4.09 -9.98 -9.97
CA HIS A 291 -5.51 -9.66 -10.16
C HIS A 291 -6.23 -9.54 -8.81
N ARG A 292 -6.09 -10.55 -7.94
CA ARG A 292 -6.71 -10.58 -6.61
C ARG A 292 -6.18 -9.50 -5.67
N ALA A 293 -4.90 -9.14 -5.78
CA ALA A 293 -4.32 -8.03 -5.03
C ALA A 293 -4.93 -6.68 -5.47
N LEU A 294 -5.20 -6.49 -6.76
CA LEU A 294 -5.92 -5.32 -7.26
C LEU A 294 -7.37 -5.28 -6.76
N GLU A 295 -8.11 -6.40 -6.86
CA GLU A 295 -9.48 -6.52 -6.34
C GLU A 295 -9.56 -6.23 -4.83
N GLN A 296 -8.56 -6.67 -4.05
CA GLN A 296 -8.53 -6.45 -2.61
C GLN A 296 -8.18 -5.00 -2.23
N VAL A 297 -7.28 -4.35 -2.97
CA VAL A 297 -6.74 -3.03 -2.59
C VAL A 297 -7.46 -1.87 -3.30
N ILE A 298 -8.29 -2.14 -4.33
CA ILE A 298 -9.13 -1.14 -4.99
C ILE A 298 -10.57 -1.25 -4.45
N PRO A 299 -11.17 -0.18 -3.88
CA PRO A 299 -10.59 1.14 -3.64
C PRO A 299 -9.64 1.15 -2.42
N LEU A 300 -8.63 2.02 -2.43
CA LEU A 300 -7.62 2.10 -1.37
C LEU A 300 -8.19 2.78 -0.11
N ARG A 301 -8.67 1.99 0.84
CA ARG A 301 -9.31 2.41 2.10
C ARG A 301 -8.32 2.58 3.25
N ARG A 302 -7.19 1.88 3.20
CA ARG A 302 -6.11 1.90 4.20
C ARG A 302 -4.76 1.88 3.48
N THR A 303 -3.65 1.79 4.22
CA THR A 303 -2.37 1.48 3.58
C THR A 303 -2.47 0.13 2.87
N LYS A 304 -1.85 0.03 1.68
CA LYS A 304 -1.82 -1.18 0.84
C LYS A 304 -1.55 -2.46 1.64
N ASP A 305 -0.56 -2.41 2.54
CA ASP A 305 -0.17 -3.56 3.37
C ASP A 305 -1.27 -3.99 4.35
N LEU A 306 -1.93 -3.04 5.04
CA LEU A 306 -3.05 -3.34 5.94
C LEU A 306 -4.25 -3.91 5.19
N GLN A 307 -4.60 -3.32 4.03
CA GLN A 307 -5.77 -3.74 3.25
C GLN A 307 -5.57 -5.10 2.57
N LEU A 308 -4.35 -5.42 2.12
CA LEU A 308 -3.99 -6.79 1.75
C LEU A 308 -4.10 -7.73 2.97
N GLY A 309 -3.69 -7.25 4.15
CA GLY A 309 -3.73 -8.01 5.41
C GLY A 309 -5.14 -8.45 5.79
N GLU A 310 -6.09 -7.52 5.76
CA GLU A 310 -7.54 -7.77 5.94
C GLU A 310 -8.06 -8.78 4.91
N GLY A 311 -7.56 -8.71 3.67
CA GLY A 311 -7.88 -9.66 2.59
C GLY A 311 -7.13 -10.99 2.64
N SER A 312 -6.22 -11.21 3.59
CA SER A 312 -5.34 -12.40 3.59
C SER A 312 -6.09 -13.73 3.71
N VAL A 313 -7.34 -13.70 4.18
CA VAL A 313 -8.24 -14.86 4.18
C VAL A 313 -8.67 -15.30 2.78
N HIS A 314 -8.82 -14.36 1.84
CA HIS A 314 -9.21 -14.61 0.44
C HIS A 314 -8.00 -14.84 -0.48
N LEU A 315 -6.84 -14.31 -0.11
CA LEU A 315 -5.57 -14.51 -0.80
C LEU A 315 -4.88 -15.81 -0.35
N ARG A 316 -4.26 -16.52 -1.29
CA ARG A 316 -3.25 -17.54 -0.97
C ARG A 316 -1.90 -16.87 -0.74
N TRP A 317 -1.84 -16.15 0.39
CA TRP A 317 -0.66 -15.42 0.83
C TRP A 317 0.21 -16.29 1.74
N PHE A 318 1.43 -16.58 1.26
CA PHE A 318 2.44 -17.29 2.02
C PHE A 318 3.58 -16.37 2.44
N THR A 319 4.39 -16.85 3.37
CA THR A 319 5.69 -16.28 3.73
C THR A 319 6.58 -17.38 4.30
N LEU A 320 7.86 -17.07 4.45
CA LEU A 320 8.77 -17.88 5.24
C LEU A 320 8.57 -17.59 6.73
N PRO A 321 8.88 -18.55 7.62
CA PRO A 321 9.08 -18.27 9.04
C PRO A 321 10.05 -17.08 9.26
N PRO A 322 9.85 -16.24 10.30
CA PRO A 322 10.63 -15.03 10.55
C PRO A 322 12.15 -15.22 10.49
N GLU A 323 12.65 -16.30 11.09
CA GLU A 323 14.06 -16.67 11.14
C GLU A 323 14.65 -17.02 9.76
N LYS A 324 13.80 -17.43 8.82
CA LYS A 324 14.19 -17.71 7.43
C LYS A 324 14.00 -16.49 6.52
N ALA A 325 12.92 -15.74 6.67
CA ALA A 325 12.60 -14.57 5.84
C ALA A 325 13.72 -13.50 5.91
N SER A 326 14.11 -13.13 7.14
CA SER A 326 15.20 -12.19 7.42
C SER A 326 16.56 -12.61 6.84
N SER A 327 16.78 -13.92 6.62
CA SER A 327 17.99 -14.45 5.98
C SER A 327 18.03 -14.30 4.45
N ILE A 328 16.91 -13.91 3.82
CA ILE A 328 16.81 -13.66 2.37
C ILE A 328 16.83 -12.15 2.09
N VAL A 329 15.89 -11.42 2.70
CA VAL A 329 15.73 -9.96 2.53
C VAL A 329 15.48 -9.29 3.87
N SER A 330 16.09 -8.12 4.06
CA SER A 330 15.71 -7.16 5.10
C SER A 330 15.47 -5.77 4.50
N HIS A 331 14.78 -4.89 5.21
CA HIS A 331 14.63 -3.47 4.85
C HIS A 331 15.78 -2.66 5.46
N ASP A 332 16.38 -1.79 4.65
CA ASP A 332 17.33 -0.76 5.09
C ASP A 332 16.55 0.36 5.79
N TRP A 333 16.51 0.32 7.12
CA TRP A 333 15.89 1.37 7.94
C TRP A 333 16.75 2.63 8.08
N SER A 334 18.02 2.57 7.67
CA SER A 334 18.92 3.75 7.66
C SER A 334 18.65 4.63 6.45
N ALA A 335 18.26 4.03 5.32
CA ALA A 335 17.67 4.77 4.21
C ALA A 335 16.30 5.30 4.61
N ARG A 336 16.13 6.63 4.52
CA ARG A 336 14.80 7.26 4.62
C ARG A 336 13.93 6.70 3.48
N SER A 337 13.02 5.78 3.81
CA SER A 337 12.04 5.21 2.89
C SER A 337 11.06 6.27 2.39
N VAL A 338 10.30 5.93 1.35
CA VAL A 338 9.16 6.74 0.86
C VAL A 338 8.20 7.12 2.01
N ARG A 339 8.14 6.26 3.04
CA ARG A 339 7.31 6.38 4.24
C ARG A 339 7.95 7.20 5.39
N ALA A 340 9.27 7.41 5.39
CA ALA A 340 10.05 7.79 6.58
C ALA A 340 10.06 9.28 6.99
N PHE A 341 8.96 10.01 6.79
CA PHE A 341 8.76 11.37 7.35
C PHE A 341 7.32 11.52 7.89
N GLY A 342 6.89 10.63 8.78
CA GLY A 342 5.52 10.72 9.33
C GLY A 342 5.18 9.81 10.51
N ILE A 343 5.79 8.62 10.61
CA ILE A 343 5.58 7.75 11.78
C ILE A 343 6.58 8.14 12.88
N GLY A 344 6.22 9.16 13.64
CA GLY A 344 6.99 9.70 14.76
C GLY A 344 6.95 8.81 16.00
N HIS A 345 7.55 7.61 15.93
CA HIS A 345 7.97 6.86 17.12
C HIS A 345 9.42 6.43 16.95
N PRO A 346 10.39 7.14 17.57
CA PRO A 346 11.74 6.61 17.66
C PRO A 346 11.70 5.29 18.45
N LEU A 347 12.49 4.30 18.00
CA LEU A 347 12.73 3.11 18.81
C LEU A 347 13.29 3.55 20.18
N PRO A 348 12.82 2.97 21.30
CA PRO A 348 13.30 3.34 22.61
C PRO A 348 14.84 3.18 22.66
N PRO A 349 15.61 4.16 23.17
CA PRO A 349 17.09 4.18 23.03
C PRO A 349 17.81 2.89 23.44
N ARG A 350 17.23 2.14 24.39
CA ARG A 350 17.74 0.83 24.86
C ARG A 350 17.78 -0.25 23.77
N ALA A 351 16.92 -0.20 22.75
CA ALA A 351 16.93 -1.17 21.65
C ALA A 351 18.08 -0.91 20.66
N SER A 352 18.33 0.38 20.35
CA SER A 352 19.43 0.77 19.46
C SER A 352 20.80 0.44 20.07
N ARG A 353 20.97 0.66 21.38
CA ARG A 353 22.24 0.43 22.08
C ARG A 353 22.65 -1.05 22.09
N ARG A 354 21.70 -1.95 22.39
CA ARG A 354 21.95 -3.41 22.39
C ARG A 354 22.33 -3.97 21.03
N LEU A 355 21.80 -3.40 19.93
CA LEU A 355 22.16 -3.81 18.57
C LEU A 355 23.58 -3.35 18.19
N SER A 356 24.01 -2.15 18.60
CA SER A 356 25.41 -1.73 18.41
C SER A 356 26.38 -2.51 19.29
N GLU A 357 26.02 -2.77 20.55
CA GLU A 357 26.84 -3.54 21.50
C GLU A 357 27.03 -4.99 21.03
N ALA A 358 25.98 -5.65 20.55
CA ALA A 358 26.07 -7.00 19.99
C ALA A 358 26.96 -7.07 18.73
N ALA A 359 26.89 -6.06 17.85
CA ALA A 359 27.77 -5.96 16.68
C ALA A 359 29.24 -5.76 17.07
N SER A 360 29.52 -4.90 18.06
CA SER A 360 30.88 -4.66 18.56
C SER A 360 31.49 -5.88 19.25
N VAL A 361 30.72 -6.61 20.06
CA VAL A 361 31.19 -7.84 20.73
C VAL A 361 31.48 -8.94 19.72
N SER A 362 30.66 -9.10 18.68
CA SER A 362 30.89 -10.10 17.63
C SER A 362 32.13 -9.80 16.77
N LEU A 363 32.47 -8.52 16.57
CA LEU A 363 33.69 -8.12 15.86
C LEU A 363 34.95 -8.35 16.71
N ALA A 364 34.88 -8.06 18.01
CA ALA A 364 35.99 -8.31 18.94
C ALA A 364 36.29 -9.81 19.09
N ALA A 365 35.27 -10.68 19.11
CA ALA A 365 35.43 -12.12 19.20
C ALA A 365 36.12 -12.75 17.98
N SER A 366 36.00 -12.16 16.79
CA SER A 366 36.70 -12.64 15.57
C SER A 366 38.19 -12.29 15.52
N LEU A 367 38.69 -11.43 16.41
CA LEU A 367 40.09 -10.95 16.40
C LEU A 367 41.01 -11.66 17.41
N GLN A 368 40.52 -12.64 18.17
CA GLN A 368 41.28 -13.33 19.23
C GLN A 368 41.57 -14.81 18.96
N GLY A 369 41.49 -15.27 17.70
CA GLY A 369 41.51 -16.70 17.38
C GLY A 369 42.34 -17.13 16.16
N THR A 370 43.66 -16.93 16.18
CA THR A 370 44.71 -17.89 15.74
C THR A 370 46.09 -17.22 15.61
N PRO A 371 47.19 -17.85 16.09
CA PRO A 371 48.55 -17.41 15.78
C PRO A 371 49.06 -18.06 14.48
N GLY A 372 49.31 -17.25 13.44
CA GLY A 372 49.86 -17.71 12.16
C GLY A 372 50.44 -16.53 11.37
N ALA A 373 51.70 -16.63 10.95
CA ALA A 373 52.47 -15.49 10.45
C ALA A 373 52.04 -15.00 9.06
N LEU A 374 52.06 -13.67 8.87
CA LEU A 374 52.06 -13.01 7.55
C LEU A 374 53.06 -11.83 7.53
N PRO A 375 53.61 -11.46 6.36
CA PRO A 375 54.79 -10.60 6.21
C PRO A 375 54.49 -9.08 6.31
N PRO A 376 55.51 -8.21 6.42
CA PRO A 376 55.30 -6.80 6.76
C PRO A 376 54.70 -5.99 5.61
N ILE A 377 53.73 -5.12 5.94
CA ILE A 377 53.17 -4.11 5.04
C ILE A 377 53.44 -2.71 5.63
N ASN A 378 53.75 -1.76 4.76
CA ASN A 378 54.35 -0.45 5.06
C ASN A 378 53.65 0.38 6.15
N GLN A 379 54.48 0.96 7.02
CA GLN A 379 54.11 1.70 8.23
C GLN A 379 53.73 3.18 7.98
N THR A 380 53.11 3.48 6.83
CA THR A 380 52.90 4.87 6.37
C THR A 380 51.49 5.40 6.66
N LEU A 381 50.50 4.53 6.95
CA LEU A 381 49.09 4.91 7.10
C LEU A 381 48.64 5.20 8.55
N PHE A 382 49.49 5.01 9.55
CA PHE A 382 49.10 5.19 10.96
C PHE A 382 49.30 6.63 11.47
N ASN A 383 50.13 7.44 10.81
CA ASN A 383 50.48 8.80 11.26
C ASN A 383 49.46 9.89 10.88
N LEU A 384 48.31 9.54 10.30
CA LEU A 384 47.29 10.48 9.83
C LEU A 384 46.08 10.66 10.75
N LEU A 385 46.03 9.96 11.90
CA LEU A 385 44.85 9.94 12.77
C LEU A 385 45.08 10.40 14.22
N THR A 386 46.25 10.93 14.57
CA THR A 386 46.53 11.44 15.92
C THR A 386 47.32 12.74 15.92
N SER A 387 46.62 13.87 15.98
CA SER A 387 47.12 15.11 16.60
C SER A 387 45.97 16.00 17.09
N PRO A 388 46.13 16.72 18.21
CA PRO A 388 45.03 17.35 18.91
C PRO A 388 44.84 18.84 18.58
N SER A 389 43.64 19.34 18.91
CA SER A 389 43.32 20.69 19.40
C SER A 389 44.09 21.91 18.88
N MET A 390 43.38 22.81 18.20
CA MET A 390 43.63 24.26 18.28
C MET A 390 42.31 25.02 18.52
N GLU A 391 42.46 26.24 19.04
CA GLU A 391 41.42 26.97 19.76
C GLU A 391 40.42 27.74 18.88
N LEU A 392 39.45 28.33 19.58
CA LEU A 392 38.38 29.19 19.10
C LEU A 392 38.89 30.44 18.36
N SER A 393 38.10 30.89 17.38
CA SER A 393 37.92 32.32 17.14
C SER A 393 36.44 32.64 16.97
N GLU A 394 36.02 33.77 17.52
CA GLU A 394 34.64 34.25 17.45
C GLU A 394 34.32 34.85 16.07
N ALA A 395 33.19 34.47 15.49
CA ALA A 395 32.40 35.37 14.64
C ALA A 395 30.95 34.89 14.48
N GLN A 396 30.03 35.84 14.38
CA GLN A 396 28.67 35.69 13.83
C GLN A 396 27.68 34.79 14.60
N ARG A 397 27.17 35.33 15.72
CA ARG A 397 25.80 35.03 16.16
C ARG A 397 24.80 35.76 15.25
N LEU A 398 23.83 35.04 14.69
CA LEU A 398 22.59 35.62 14.16
C LEU A 398 21.40 35.17 15.04
N PRO A 399 20.37 36.00 15.22
CA PRO A 399 19.43 35.83 16.32
C PRO A 399 18.32 34.81 16.04
N THR A 400 18.02 33.99 17.05
CA THR A 400 16.84 33.13 17.09
C THR A 400 15.58 33.98 17.30
N HIS A 401 14.68 33.99 16.32
CA HIS A 401 13.37 34.62 16.48
C HIS A 401 12.53 33.86 17.53
N LYS A 402 12.21 34.52 18.63
CA LYS A 402 11.18 34.08 19.59
C LYS A 402 9.82 34.05 18.88
N TRP A 403 9.12 32.93 18.96
CA TRP A 403 7.68 32.90 18.80
C TRP A 403 7.03 33.35 20.11
N LEU A 404 6.32 34.48 20.08
CA LEU A 404 5.46 34.91 21.18
C LEU A 404 4.19 34.07 21.22
N GLN A 405 3.88 33.53 22.40
CA GLN A 405 2.50 33.14 22.73
C GLN A 405 1.69 34.41 22.96
N MET A 406 0.58 34.57 22.23
CA MET A 406 -0.46 35.54 22.59
C MET A 406 -1.54 34.84 23.41
N GLN A 407 -1.76 35.30 24.63
CA GLN A 407 -3.04 35.13 25.31
C GLN A 407 -3.87 36.42 25.15
N PRO A 408 -5.20 36.33 24.94
CA PRO A 408 -6.10 37.46 25.14
C PRO A 408 -6.44 37.62 26.63
N PRO A 409 -6.73 38.84 27.12
CA PRO A 409 -7.02 39.10 28.52
C PRO A 409 -8.49 38.86 28.92
N ASN A 410 -8.72 38.55 30.20
CA ASN A 410 -10.00 38.73 30.90
C ASN A 410 -10.26 40.26 31.10
N ALA A 411 -11.44 40.82 31.43
CA ALA A 411 -12.75 40.38 31.95
C ALA A 411 -13.78 41.54 31.66
N PRO A 412 -14.93 41.78 32.35
CA PRO A 412 -15.72 40.94 33.28
C PRO A 412 -17.29 40.96 33.10
N VAL A 413 -17.92 39.91 33.63
CA VAL A 413 -19.15 39.84 34.49
C VAL A 413 -20.33 40.84 34.34
N ALA A 414 -21.51 40.26 34.03
CA ALA A 414 -22.80 40.40 34.75
C ALA A 414 -23.61 39.10 34.46
N MET A 415 -24.14 38.28 35.39
CA MET A 415 -25.12 38.49 36.48
C MET A 415 -26.45 39.09 35.98
N ALA A 416 -27.65 38.55 36.27
CA ALA A 416 -28.10 37.28 36.87
C ALA A 416 -29.64 37.15 36.61
N GLU A 417 -30.40 36.07 36.85
CA GLU A 417 -30.16 34.67 37.30
C GLU A 417 -31.19 33.76 36.56
N GLY A 418 -31.78 32.73 37.20
CA GLY A 418 -33.01 32.06 36.76
C GLY A 418 -33.05 30.53 36.88
N ARG A 419 -32.97 29.96 38.09
CA ARG A 419 -33.34 28.54 38.34
C ARG A 419 -34.86 28.31 38.16
N LEU A 420 -35.26 27.16 37.60
CA LEU A 420 -35.99 26.14 38.38
C LEU A 420 -36.08 24.75 37.71
N LEU A 421 -36.36 23.76 38.57
CA LEU A 421 -36.57 22.34 38.30
C LEU A 421 -37.84 22.02 37.49
N GLY A 422 -37.90 20.83 36.90
CA GLY A 422 -39.17 20.19 36.56
C GLY A 422 -39.03 18.92 35.72
N ARG A 423 -39.26 17.74 36.31
CA ARG A 423 -39.56 16.53 35.54
C ARG A 423 -41.02 16.58 35.08
N LEU A 424 -41.26 16.22 33.81
CA LEU A 424 -42.43 15.49 33.33
C LEU A 424 -41.97 14.57 32.21
#